data_AF-A0A4Q9GIH7-F1
#
_entry.id   AF-A0A4Q9GIH7-F1
#
_cell.length_a   1.000
_cell.length_b   1.000
_cell.length_c   1.000
_cell.angle_alpha   90.00
_cell.angle_beta   90.00
_cell.angle_gamma   90.00
#
_symmetry.space_group_name_H-M   'P 1'
#
loop_
_entity.id
_entity.type
_entity.pdbx_description
1 polymer ?
#
loop_
_entity_poly.entity_id
_entity_poly.type
_entity_poly.pdbx_seq_one_letter_code
_entity_poly.pdbx_strand_id
1 'polypeptide(L)'
;MPVVAVLNDESDLGEILGALKAYGVVLANHFTRPGASDLTRELRIALGPRTDENQLVCHDLPLPIDGDPCWTSVLVLPPRYHFQYRETIALATRALIAAHESKEKSVFLYHEP
;
A
#
# COMPACT_ATOMS: atom_id res chain seq x y z
N MET A 1 -2.56 9.88 13.15
CA MET A 1 -1.53 10.02 12.10
C MET A 1 -1.65 8.81 11.19
N PRO A 2 -1.60 8.97 9.87
CA PRO A 2 -1.72 7.85 8.95
C PRO A 2 -0.51 6.90 9.12
N VAL A 3 -0.78 5.60 9.12
CA VAL A 3 0.25 4.55 9.07
C VAL A 3 0.19 3.95 7.68
N VAL A 4 1.35 3.78 7.05
CA VAL A 4 1.45 3.18 5.71
C VAL A 4 2.22 1.88 5.84
N ALA A 5 1.58 0.78 5.46
CA ALA A 5 2.29 -0.49 5.35
C ALA A 5 2.89 -0.61 3.94
N VAL A 6 4.19 -0.86 3.87
CA VAL A 6 4.92 -1.12 2.62
C VAL A 6 5.18 -2.61 2.54
N LEU A 7 4.72 -3.24 1.46
CA LEU A 7 4.86 -4.68 1.27
C LEU A 7 6.16 -5.01 0.54
N ASN A 8 6.86 -6.01 1.06
CA ASN A 8 7.96 -6.68 0.37
C ASN A 8 7.48 -8.04 -0.19
N ASP A 9 8.27 -8.63 -1.10
CA ASP A 9 7.95 -9.84 -1.89
C ASP A 9 7.48 -11.04 -1.03
N GLU A 10 7.91 -11.08 0.24
CA GLU A 10 7.64 -12.17 1.19
C GLU A 10 6.26 -12.07 1.89
N SER A 11 5.51 -10.97 1.72
CA SER A 11 4.21 -10.79 2.39
C SER A 11 3.12 -11.71 1.85
N ASP A 12 2.47 -12.46 2.74
CA ASP A 12 1.31 -13.28 2.39
C ASP A 12 -0.01 -12.47 2.33
N LEU A 13 -1.05 -13.05 1.74
CA LEU A 13 -2.34 -12.38 1.54
C LEU A 13 -3.02 -12.00 2.88
N GLY A 14 -2.84 -12.79 3.94
CA GLY A 14 -3.42 -12.57 5.25
C GLY A 14 -2.77 -11.38 5.96
N GLU A 15 -1.44 -11.28 5.92
CA GLU A 15 -0.70 -10.14 6.45
C GLU A 15 -1.10 -8.83 5.77
N ILE A 16 -1.24 -8.85 4.44
CA ILE A 16 -1.66 -7.69 3.64
C ILE A 16 -3.08 -7.26 4.01
N LEU A 17 -3.99 -8.22 4.14
CA LEU A 17 -5.37 -7.95 4.54
C LEU A 17 -5.45 -7.39 5.96
N GLY A 18 -4.64 -7.92 6.88
CA GLY A 18 -4.50 -7.42 8.24
C GLY A 18 -4.04 -5.96 8.26
N ALA A 19 -2.99 -5.64 7.50
CA ALA A 19 -2.48 -4.28 7.36
C ALA A 19 -3.51 -3.32 6.75
N LEU A 20 -4.22 -3.73 5.69
CA LEU A 20 -5.30 -2.93 5.08
C LEU A 20 -6.41 -2.61 6.09
N LYS A 21 -6.86 -3.60 6.85
CA LYS A 21 -7.92 -3.42 7.86
C LYS A 21 -7.47 -2.57 9.04
N ALA A 22 -6.19 -2.66 9.42
CA ALA A 22 -5.63 -1.91 10.54
C ALA A 22 -5.36 -0.44 10.18
N TYR A 23 -4.77 -0.18 9.01
CA TYR A 23 -4.16 1.11 8.68
C TYR A 23 -4.79 1.83 7.47
N GLY A 24 -5.53 1.12 6.62
CA GLY A 24 -6.26 1.72 5.50
C GLY A 24 -5.43 2.04 4.25
N VAL A 25 -4.09 2.01 4.32
CA VAL A 25 -3.19 2.18 3.16
C VAL A 25 -2.10 1.13 3.15
N VAL A 26 -1.93 0.53 1.98
CA VAL A 26 -0.85 -0.42 1.71
C VAL A 26 -0.18 -0.08 0.37
N LEU A 27 1.14 -0.08 0.33
CA LEU A 27 1.93 0.10 -0.90
C LEU A 27 2.37 -1.26 -1.43
N ALA A 28 1.89 -1.62 -2.60
CA ALA A 28 2.35 -2.78 -3.37
C ALA A 28 3.24 -2.26 -4.51
N ASN A 29 4.54 -2.20 -4.25
CA ASN A 29 5.52 -1.71 -5.22
C ASN A 29 5.69 -2.73 -6.36
N HIS A 30 5.70 -2.24 -7.60
CA HIS A 30 5.96 -3.06 -8.79
C HIS A 30 7.38 -3.65 -8.81
N PHE A 31 8.34 -3.02 -8.12
CA PHE A 31 9.71 -3.53 -7.97
C PHE A 31 9.82 -4.74 -7.05
N THR A 32 8.91 -4.86 -6.07
CA THR A 32 8.85 -5.99 -5.12
C THR A 32 7.74 -6.99 -5.47
N ARG A 33 6.78 -6.62 -6.32
CA ARG A 33 5.74 -7.57 -6.74
C ARG A 33 5.19 -7.24 -8.13
N PRO A 34 5.57 -7.98 -9.18
CA PRO A 34 4.83 -7.96 -10.43
C PRO A 34 3.44 -8.57 -10.17
N GLY A 35 2.37 -7.80 -10.35
CA GLY A 35 1.00 -8.34 -10.27
C GLY A 35 0.02 -7.62 -9.35
N ALA A 36 0.18 -6.32 -9.12
CA ALA A 36 -0.75 -5.55 -8.28
C ALA A 36 -2.24 -5.68 -8.69
N SER A 37 -2.53 -5.92 -9.98
CA SER A 37 -3.89 -6.22 -10.45
C SER A 37 -4.44 -7.56 -9.92
N ASP A 38 -3.63 -8.61 -9.98
CA ASP A 38 -3.99 -9.92 -9.43
C ASP A 38 -4.11 -9.87 -7.89
N LEU A 39 -3.19 -9.16 -7.22
CA LEU A 39 -3.25 -8.92 -5.79
C LEU A 39 -4.50 -8.13 -5.39
N THR A 40 -4.85 -7.07 -6.13
CA THR A 40 -6.07 -6.29 -5.88
C THR A 40 -7.31 -7.16 -6.00
N ARG A 41 -7.35 -8.07 -7.00
CA ARG A 41 -8.46 -9.01 -7.18
C ARG A 41 -8.56 -9.98 -6.01
N GLU A 42 -7.46 -10.60 -5.60
CA GLU A 42 -7.42 -11.53 -4.47
C GLU A 42 -7.84 -10.86 -3.16
N LEU A 43 -7.38 -9.63 -2.91
CA LEU A 43 -7.76 -8.87 -1.73
C LEU A 43 -9.24 -8.49 -1.74
N ARG A 44 -9.82 -8.15 -2.89
CA ARG A 44 -11.28 -7.92 -3.00
C ARG A 44 -12.08 -9.17 -2.67
N ILE A 45 -11.63 -10.34 -3.14
CA ILE A 45 -12.25 -11.62 -2.80
C ILE A 45 -12.16 -11.88 -1.30
N ALA A 46 -10.98 -11.67 -0.71
CA ALA A 46 -10.73 -11.90 0.72
C ALA A 46 -11.44 -10.90 1.65
N LEU A 47 -11.65 -9.65 1.21
CA LEU A 47 -12.46 -8.65 1.91
C LEU A 47 -13.95 -9.00 1.91
N GLY A 48 -14.39 -9.84 0.97
CA GLY A 48 -15.78 -10.25 0.82
C GLY A 48 -16.63 -9.20 0.08
N PRO A 49 -17.97 -9.22 0.27
CA PRO A 49 -18.88 -8.32 -0.43
C PRO A 49 -18.52 -6.85 -0.24
N ARG A 50 -18.69 -6.05 -1.28
CA ARG A 50 -18.42 -4.60 -1.23
C ARG A 50 -19.41 -3.93 -0.28
N THR A 51 -18.88 -3.33 0.76
CA THR A 51 -19.56 -2.47 1.72
C THR A 51 -18.77 -1.16 1.84
N ASP A 52 -19.32 -0.19 2.57
CA ASP A 52 -18.62 1.09 2.80
C ASP A 52 -17.25 0.90 3.48
N GLU A 53 -17.08 -0.17 4.27
CA GLU A 53 -15.85 -0.50 4.99
C GLU A 53 -14.87 -1.40 4.19
N ASN A 54 -15.36 -2.04 3.12
CA ASN A 54 -14.59 -3.03 2.34
C ASN A 54 -14.35 -2.58 0.90
N GLN A 55 -14.45 -1.29 0.61
CA GLN A 55 -14.29 -0.75 -0.74
C GLN A 55 -12.81 -0.58 -1.10
N LEU A 56 -12.11 -1.68 -1.40
CA LEU A 56 -10.71 -1.60 -1.83
C LEU A 56 -10.55 -0.88 -3.17
N VAL A 57 -9.80 0.22 -3.15
CA VAL A 57 -9.39 1.01 -4.31
C VAL A 57 -7.90 0.80 -4.55
N CYS A 58 -7.51 0.63 -5.81
CA CYS A 58 -6.11 0.60 -6.22
C CYS A 58 -5.83 1.85 -7.06
N HIS A 59 -4.76 2.55 -6.74
CA HIS A 59 -4.28 3.71 -7.49
C HIS A 59 -2.85 3.45 -7.95
N ASP A 60 -2.61 3.50 -9.27
CA ASP A 60 -1.24 3.48 -9.79
C ASP A 60 -0.68 4.91 -9.76
N LEU A 61 0.34 5.14 -8.95
CA LEU A 61 0.92 6.46 -8.71
C LEU A 61 2.39 6.50 -9.15
N PRO A 62 2.86 7.61 -9.75
CA PRO A 62 4.26 7.81 -10.09
C PRO A 62 5.01 8.29 -8.83
N LEU A 63 5.44 7.36 -7.99
CA LEU A 63 6.17 7.66 -6.76
C LEU A 63 7.66 7.85 -7.10
N PRO A 64 8.28 9.01 -6.83
CA PRO A 64 9.69 9.23 -7.11
C PRO A 64 10.57 8.41 -6.16
N ILE A 65 11.37 7.51 -6.71
CA ILE A 65 12.40 6.74 -6.00
C ILE A 65 13.73 7.11 -6.64
N ASP A 66 14.70 7.56 -5.85
CA ASP A 66 16.02 8.06 -6.33
C ASP A 66 15.95 9.15 -7.42
N GLY A 67 14.84 9.90 -7.45
CA GLY A 67 14.61 10.97 -8.43
C GLY A 67 13.88 10.54 -9.70
N ASP A 68 13.70 9.24 -9.92
CA ASP A 68 12.97 8.70 -11.07
C ASP A 68 11.53 8.27 -10.69
N PRO A 69 10.52 8.57 -11.53
CA PRO A 69 9.15 8.17 -11.26
C PRO A 69 8.97 6.66 -11.43
N CYS A 70 8.64 5.98 -10.33
CA CYS A 70 8.23 4.59 -10.31
C CYS A 70 6.71 4.48 -10.22
N TRP A 71 6.08 3.79 -11.17
CA TRP A 71 4.66 3.45 -11.08
C TRP A 71 4.44 2.37 -10.01
N THR A 72 3.85 2.78 -8.89
CA THR A 72 3.56 1.93 -7.73
C THR A 72 2.07 1.85 -7.49
N SER A 73 1.56 0.66 -7.23
CA SER A 73 0.16 0.45 -6.89
C SER A 73 -0.08 0.70 -5.41
N VAL A 74 -0.95 1.66 -5.13
CA VAL A 74 -1.35 2.10 -3.79
C VAL A 74 -2.76 1.60 -3.51
N LEU A 75 -2.84 0.67 -2.57
CA LEU A 75 -4.09 0.06 -2.12
C LEU A 75 -4.67 0.87 -0.97
N VAL A 76 -5.89 1.34 -1.14
CA VAL A 76 -6.61 2.19 -0.18
C VAL A 76 -7.91 1.53 0.22
N LEU A 77 -8.18 1.47 1.52
CA LEU A 77 -9.41 0.97 2.10
C LEU A 77 -10.15 2.11 2.82
N PRO A 78 -11.13 2.78 2.18
CA PRO A 78 -12.05 3.69 2.86
C PRO A 78 -12.94 2.93 3.87
N PRO A 79 -13.43 3.60 4.93
CA PRO A 79 -13.14 4.98 5.32
C PRO A 79 -11.84 5.13 6.13
N ARG A 80 -11.08 4.04 6.34
CA ARG A 80 -9.85 4.04 7.17
C ARG A 80 -8.81 5.02 6.65
N TYR A 81 -8.75 5.20 5.34
CA TYR A 81 -7.95 6.24 4.71
C TYR A 81 -8.74 6.95 3.60
N HIS A 82 -8.63 8.28 3.59
CA HIS A 82 -9.20 9.10 2.54
C HIS A 82 -8.12 9.45 1.52
N PHE A 83 -8.29 8.99 0.29
CA PHE A 83 -7.31 9.24 -0.77
C PHE A 83 -7.34 10.70 -1.22
N GLN A 84 -6.23 11.40 -0.99
CA GLN A 84 -5.95 12.70 -1.59
C GLN A 84 -4.69 12.60 -2.43
N TYR A 85 -4.78 12.91 -3.73
CA TYR A 85 -3.72 12.60 -4.69
C TYR A 85 -2.33 13.14 -4.28
N ARG A 86 -2.22 14.44 -4.01
CA ARG A 86 -0.93 15.08 -3.68
C ARG A 86 -0.37 14.60 -2.33
N GLU A 87 -1.23 14.52 -1.32
CA GLU A 87 -0.84 14.09 0.03
C GLU A 87 -0.43 12.62 0.05
N THR A 88 -1.19 11.77 -0.63
CA THR A 88 -0.92 10.33 -0.71
C THR A 88 0.36 10.05 -1.48
N ILE A 89 0.64 10.77 -2.58
CA ILE A 89 1.94 10.65 -3.26
C ILE A 89 3.06 11.02 -2.31
N ALA A 90 2.98 12.16 -1.63
CA ALA A 90 4.04 12.61 -0.73
C ALA A 90 4.27 11.63 0.43
N LEU A 91 3.19 11.13 1.04
CA LEU A 91 3.24 10.15 2.12
C LEU A 91 3.80 8.81 1.64
N ALA A 92 3.28 8.27 0.52
CA ALA A 92 3.71 6.99 -0.02
C ALA A 92 5.18 7.01 -0.47
N THR A 93 5.64 8.14 -1.02
CA THR A 93 7.05 8.36 -1.37
C THR A 93 7.94 8.25 -0.14
N ARG A 94 7.62 8.97 0.95
CA ARG A 94 8.39 8.91 2.20
C ARG A 94 8.41 7.49 2.78
N ALA A 95 7.26 6.82 2.76
CA ALA A 95 7.14 5.44 3.24
C ALA A 95 8.03 4.48 2.43
N LEU A 96 8.07 4.61 1.09
CA LEU A 96 8.93 3.79 0.25
C LEU A 96 10.42 4.04 0.47
N ILE A 97 10.82 5.31 0.59
CA ILE A 97 12.22 5.68 0.87
C ILE A 97 12.65 5.06 2.21
N ALA A 98 11.84 5.25 3.26
CA ALA A 98 12.12 4.67 4.57
C ALA A 98 12.14 3.14 4.56
N ALA A 99 11.25 2.51 3.78
CA ALA A 99 11.23 1.06 3.61
C ALA A 99 12.49 0.54 2.91
N HIS A 100 12.98 1.26 1.89
CA HIS A 100 14.20 0.90 1.16
C HIS A 100 15.46 0.92 2.06
N GLU A 101 15.50 1.84 3.02
CA GLU A 101 16.58 1.93 4.01
C GLU A 101 16.46 0.89 5.14
N SER A 102 15.28 0.25 5.28
CA SER A 102 15.01 -0.74 6.30
C SER A 102 15.56 -2.13 5.95
N LYS A 103 15.83 -2.94 6.98
CA LYS A 103 16.19 -4.36 6.84
C LYS A 103 15.00 -5.31 7.00
N GLU A 104 13.79 -4.77 7.15
CA GLU A 104 12.58 -5.57 7.33
C GLU A 104 12.22 -6.35 6.06
N LYS A 105 11.92 -7.64 6.20
CA LYS A 105 11.78 -8.56 5.06
C LYS A 105 10.35 -8.81 4.61
N SER A 106 9.36 -8.69 5.50
CA SER A 106 7.94 -8.92 5.17
C SER A 106 7.18 -7.60 4.95
N VAL A 107 6.82 -6.89 6.01
CA VAL A 107 6.05 -5.64 5.97
C VAL A 107 6.80 -4.57 6.75
N PHE A 108 7.01 -3.42 6.11
CA PHE A 108 7.51 -2.23 6.78
C PHE A 108 6.38 -1.27 7.15
N LEU A 109 6.31 -0.88 8.41
CA LEU A 109 5.32 0.09 8.89
C LEU A 109 5.93 1.48 8.97
N TYR A 110 5.53 2.35 8.05
CA TYR A 110 5.89 3.76 8.09
C TYR A 110 4.91 4.54 8.97
N HIS A 111 5.45 5.23 9.95
CA HIS A 111 4.73 6.17 10.80
C HIS A 111 5.13 7.58 10.41
N GLU A 112 4.15 8.41 10.05
CA GLU A 112 4.42 9.83 9.82
C GLU A 112 4.87 10.51 11.13
N PRO A 113 6.04 11.19 11.16
CA PRO A 113 6.57 11.84 12.35
C PRO A 113 5.77 13.08 12.78
#